data_AF-A0A969YKT3-F1
#
_entry.id   AF-A0A969YKT3-F1
#
_cell.length_a   1.000
_cell.length_b   1.000
_cell.length_c   1.000
_cell.angle_alpha   90.00
_cell.angle_beta   90.00
_cell.angle_gamma   90.00
#
_symmetry.space_group_name_H-M   'P 1'
#
loop_
_entity.id
_entity.type
_entity.pdbx_description
1 polymer ?
#
loop_
_entity_poly.entity_id
_entity_poly.type
_entity_poly.pdbx_seq_one_letter_code
_entity_poly.pdbx_strand_id
1 'polypeptide(L)'
;MARKPNPLLLDFLDKTIDLPEVDWETVPAGVNPEVVWEGYDEGVEGWVPVWFPTFDTVSGKSYGEFERASLFNEELERILMAMHRWPLWGSTLHKKHTMAFVLLQLYCELMQLCPRIECLR
;
A
#
# COMPACT_ATOMS: atom_id res chain seq x y z
N MET A 1 24.08 -2.60 -3.22
CA MET A 1 23.21 -3.67 -2.68
C MET A 1 21.83 -3.47 -3.28
N ALA A 2 21.28 -4.48 -3.96
CA ALA A 2 19.98 -4.37 -4.61
C ALA A 2 18.89 -4.34 -3.53
N ARG A 3 18.10 -3.26 -3.51
CA ARG A 3 16.95 -3.10 -2.62
C ARG A 3 15.94 -4.19 -2.96
N LYS A 4 15.71 -5.14 -2.05
CA LYS A 4 14.75 -6.23 -2.30
C LYS A 4 13.34 -5.66 -2.16
N PRO A 5 12.48 -5.78 -3.18
CA PRO A 5 11.08 -5.35 -3.05
C PRO A 5 10.43 -6.15 -1.92
N ASN A 6 9.53 -5.51 -1.16
CA ASN A 6 8.67 -6.27 -0.25
C ASN A 6 8.01 -7.40 -1.06
N PRO A 7 8.04 -8.67 -0.58
CA PRO A 7 7.34 -9.78 -1.22
C PRO A 7 5.89 -9.48 -1.62
N LEU A 8 5.20 -8.62 -0.86
CA LEU A 8 3.83 -8.17 -1.16
C LEU A 8 3.75 -7.27 -2.38
N LEU A 9 4.80 -6.51 -2.69
CA LEU A 9 4.83 -5.57 -3.79
C LEU A 9 5.50 -6.12 -5.05
N LEU A 10 6.10 -7.32 -5.00
CA LEU A 10 6.82 -7.90 -6.13
C LEU A 10 5.97 -7.93 -7.40
N ASP A 11 4.77 -8.51 -7.30
CA ASP A 11 3.84 -8.61 -8.44
C ASP A 11 3.24 -7.24 -8.79
N PHE A 12 3.07 -6.35 -7.81
CA PHE A 12 2.53 -5.01 -8.04
C PHE A 12 3.47 -4.13 -8.88
N LEU A 13 4.76 -4.17 -8.56
CA LEU A 13 5.81 -3.38 -9.21
C LEU A 13 6.21 -3.94 -10.59
N ASP A 14 5.73 -5.12 -10.96
CA ASP A 14 5.93 -5.68 -12.29
C ASP A 14 5.18 -4.87 -13.34
N LYS A 15 5.91 -4.07 -14.11
CA LYS A 15 5.37 -3.21 -15.18
C LYS A 15 4.85 -3.98 -16.38
N THR A 16 5.10 -5.29 -16.48
CA THR A 16 4.59 -6.12 -17.58
C THR A 16 3.14 -6.57 -17.36
N ILE A 17 2.62 -6.39 -16.14
CA ILE A 17 1.25 -6.72 -15.77
C ILE A 17 0.46 -5.42 -15.65
N ASP A 18 -0.70 -5.35 -16.30
CA ASP A 18 -1.55 -4.16 -16.23
C ASP A 18 -2.18 -3.98 -14.83
N LEU A 19 -2.36 -2.72 -14.45
CA LEU A 19 -3.13 -2.35 -13.26
C LEU A 19 -4.62 -2.70 -13.46
N PRO A 20 -5.39 -2.92 -12.38
CA PRO A 20 -6.82 -3.19 -12.51
C PRO A 20 -7.54 -1.97 -13.08
N GLU A 21 -8.61 -2.24 -13.83
CA GLU A 21 -9.60 -1.22 -14.16
C GLU A 21 -10.31 -0.79 -12.87
N VAL A 22 -10.30 0.51 -12.58
CA VAL A 22 -10.94 1.11 -11.42
C VAL A 22 -11.93 2.15 -11.91
N ASP A 23 -13.17 2.04 -11.44
CA ASP A 23 -14.17 3.08 -11.63
C ASP A 23 -13.86 4.24 -10.69
N TRP A 24 -13.10 5.21 -11.19
CA TRP A 24 -12.65 6.37 -10.42
C TRP A 24 -13.79 7.26 -9.93
N GLU A 25 -15.00 7.15 -10.50
CA GLU A 25 -16.18 7.87 -10.00
C GLU A 25 -16.62 7.37 -8.61
N THR A 26 -16.27 6.11 -8.27
CA THR A 26 -16.57 5.50 -6.97
C THR A 26 -15.49 5.80 -5.92
N VAL A 27 -14.35 6.34 -6.32
CA VAL A 27 -13.24 6.69 -5.43
C VAL A 27 -13.49 8.08 -4.84
N PRO A 28 -13.21 8.31 -3.53
CA PRO A 28 -13.38 9.62 -2.92
C PRO A 28 -12.65 10.74 -3.68
N ALA A 29 -13.28 11.92 -3.75
CA ALA A 29 -12.68 13.09 -4.36
C ALA A 29 -11.35 13.46 -3.65
N GLY A 30 -10.30 13.70 -4.44
CA GLY A 30 -8.96 14.04 -3.94
C GLY A 30 -7.95 12.89 -4.00
N VAL A 31 -8.36 11.67 -4.37
CA VAL A 31 -7.43 10.57 -4.63
C VAL A 31 -6.84 10.71 -6.04
N ASN A 32 -5.51 10.71 -6.14
CA ASN A 32 -4.80 10.72 -7.43
C ASN A 32 -4.09 9.36 -7.67
N PRO A 33 -4.43 8.60 -8.72
CA PRO A 33 -3.80 7.32 -9.04
C PRO A 33 -2.28 7.38 -9.14
N GLU A 34 -1.73 8.42 -9.76
CA GLU A 34 -0.28 8.57 -9.95
C GLU A 34 0.42 8.66 -8.58
N VAL A 35 -0.21 9.36 -7.63
CA VAL A 35 0.31 9.46 -6.26
C VAL A 35 0.23 8.12 -5.55
N VAL A 36 -0.91 7.42 -5.64
CA VAL A 36 -1.13 6.16 -4.91
C VAL A 36 -0.20 5.06 -5.40
N TRP A 37 -0.01 4.93 -6.72
CA TRP A 37 0.61 3.75 -7.32
C TRP A 37 1.98 3.96 -7.96
N GLU A 38 2.40 5.20 -8.26
CA GLU A 38 3.68 5.43 -8.96
C GLU A 38 4.76 6.03 -8.06
N GLY A 39 4.38 6.76 -7.02
CA GLY A 39 5.34 7.41 -6.12
C GLY A 39 5.91 6.47 -5.05
N TYR A 40 7.05 5.82 -5.32
CA TYR A 40 7.80 5.03 -4.32
C TYR A 40 9.12 5.69 -3.93
N ASP A 41 9.41 5.67 -2.63
CA ASP A 41 10.67 6.14 -2.07
C ASP A 41 11.74 5.09 -2.31
N GLU A 42 12.57 5.37 -3.31
CA GLU A 42 13.73 4.55 -3.61
C GLU A 42 14.69 4.47 -2.41
N GLY A 43 14.78 5.51 -1.56
CA GLY A 43 15.69 5.54 -0.41
C GLY A 43 15.40 4.48 0.66
N VAL A 44 14.17 3.99 0.74
CA VAL A 44 13.70 3.11 1.82
C VAL A 44 13.82 1.63 1.46
N GLU A 45 14.38 0.82 2.36
CA GLU A 45 14.33 -0.64 2.21
C GLU A 45 12.87 -1.12 2.13
N GLY A 46 12.52 -1.92 1.12
CA GLY A 46 11.17 -2.48 0.99
C GLY A 46 10.18 -1.71 0.12
N TRP A 47 10.61 -0.61 -0.54
CA TRP A 47 9.81 0.15 -1.51
C TRP A 47 8.51 0.68 -0.89
N VAL A 48 8.62 1.74 -0.12
CA VAL A 48 7.49 2.38 0.57
C VAL A 48 6.98 3.56 -0.27
N PRO A 49 5.67 3.77 -0.43
CA PRO A 49 5.15 4.92 -1.14
C PRO A 49 5.58 6.25 -0.51
N VAL A 50 5.86 7.27 -1.33
CA VAL A 50 6.33 8.59 -0.87
C VAL A 50 5.34 9.28 0.07
N TRP A 51 4.04 9.01 -0.09
CA TRP A 51 2.96 9.53 0.74
C TRP A 51 2.81 8.82 2.09
N PHE A 52 3.46 7.67 2.29
CA PHE A 52 3.37 6.97 3.56
C PHE A 52 4.12 7.75 4.65
N PRO A 53 3.55 7.93 5.86
CA PRO A 53 4.10 8.82 6.89
C PRO A 53 5.58 8.56 7.19
N THR A 54 6.33 9.65 7.34
CA THR A 54 7.75 9.62 7.75
C THR A 54 7.94 9.91 9.24
N PHE A 55 6.86 10.28 9.94
CA PHE A 55 6.86 10.52 11.37
C PHE A 55 5.50 10.17 11.97
N ASP A 56 5.52 9.81 13.24
CA ASP A 56 4.34 9.63 14.07
C ASP A 56 3.79 11.01 14.47
N THR A 57 2.53 11.29 14.12
CA THR A 57 1.88 12.56 14.48
C THR A 57 1.55 12.67 15.97
N VAL A 58 1.46 11.55 16.69
CA VAL A 58 1.15 11.52 18.13
C VAL A 58 2.41 11.69 18.97
N SER A 59 3.48 10.94 18.67
CA SER A 59 4.73 11.01 19.42
C SER A 59 5.74 12.03 18.87
N GLY A 60 5.53 12.53 17.64
CA GLY A 60 6.46 13.44 16.96
C GLY A 60 7.76 12.78 16.51
N LYS A 61 7.89 11.45 16.65
CA LYS A 61 9.09 10.70 16.30
C LYS A 61 9.15 10.46 14.79
N SER A 62 10.27 10.79 14.16
CA SER A 62 10.54 10.39 12.77
C SER A 62 10.84 8.88 12.70
N TYR A 63 10.26 8.21 11.72
CA TYR A 63 10.56 6.82 11.42
C TYR A 63 11.86 6.73 10.62
N GLY A 64 12.75 5.82 11.02
CA GLY A 64 13.85 5.40 10.16
C GLY A 64 13.34 4.61 8.95
N GLU A 65 14.17 4.43 7.93
CA GLU A 65 13.80 3.70 6.70
C GLU A 65 13.22 2.30 7.00
N PHE A 66 13.89 1.53 7.85
CA PHE A 66 13.44 0.19 8.25
C PHE A 66 12.13 0.20 9.04
N GLU A 67 11.98 1.14 9.98
CA GLU A 67 10.77 1.26 10.81
C GLU A 67 9.57 1.64 9.95
N ARG A 68 9.76 2.60 9.03
CA ARG A 68 8.74 3.03 8.07
C ARG A 68 8.30 1.86 7.17
N ALA A 69 9.24 1.05 6.69
CA ALA A 69 8.95 -0.12 5.88
C ALA A 69 8.22 -1.22 6.66
N SER A 70 8.61 -1.49 7.90
CA SER A 70 7.92 -2.46 8.77
C SER A 70 6.47 -2.05 8.98
N LEU A 71 6.23 -0.79 9.38
CA LEU A 71 4.89 -0.26 9.61
C LEU A 71 4.04 -0.30 8.34
N PHE A 72 4.61 0.07 7.19
CA PHE A 72 3.92 -0.02 5.92
C PHE A 72 3.47 -1.46 5.63
N ASN A 73 4.33 -2.45 5.84
CA ASN A 73 4.01 -3.85 5.60
C ASN A 73 2.91 -4.35 6.54
N GLU A 74 2.97 -3.97 7.83
CA GLU A 74 1.95 -4.30 8.82
C GLU A 74 0.58 -3.73 8.43
N GLU A 75 0.53 -2.50 7.92
CA GLU A 75 -0.72 -1.89 7.44
C GLU A 75 -1.27 -2.59 6.18
N LEU A 76 -0.40 -2.99 5.24
CA LEU A 76 -0.81 -3.79 4.09
C LEU A 76 -1.40 -5.14 4.51
N GLU A 77 -0.73 -5.85 5.42
CA GLU A 77 -1.20 -7.14 5.95
C GLU A 77 -2.53 -7.00 6.68
N ARG A 78 -2.69 -5.96 7.50
CA ARG A 78 -3.97 -5.66 8.17
C ARG A 78 -5.09 -5.50 7.15
N ILE A 79 -4.90 -4.67 6.13
CA ILE A 79 -5.94 -4.43 5.11
C ILE A 79 -6.24 -5.71 4.33
N LEU A 80 -5.20 -6.47 3.95
CA LEU A 80 -5.35 -7.76 3.28
C LEU A 80 -6.17 -8.75 4.11
N MET A 81 -5.91 -8.84 5.42
CA MET A 81 -6.68 -9.68 6.32
C MET A 81 -8.13 -9.18 6.46
N ALA A 82 -8.35 -7.88 6.61
CA ALA A 82 -9.68 -7.29 6.73
C ALA A 82 -10.53 -7.46 5.46
N MET A 83 -9.89 -7.46 4.29
CA MET A 83 -10.53 -7.75 3.00
C MET A 83 -10.68 -9.25 2.71
N HIS A 84 -10.27 -10.15 3.63
CA HIS A 84 -10.19 -11.60 3.42
C HIS A 84 -9.37 -12.01 2.19
N ARG A 85 -8.30 -11.25 1.90
CA ARG A 85 -7.36 -11.47 0.80
C ARG A 85 -6.00 -12.00 1.26
N TRP A 86 -5.81 -12.11 2.57
CA TRP A 86 -4.63 -12.75 3.15
C TRP A 86 -4.87 -14.24 3.42
N PRO A 87 -3.97 -15.16 3.00
CA PRO A 87 -2.75 -14.92 2.23
C PRO A 87 -3.02 -14.64 0.74
N LEU A 88 -2.14 -13.86 0.09
CA LEU A 88 -2.19 -13.53 -1.35
C LEU A 88 -1.93 -14.78 -2.23
N TRP A 89 -2.94 -15.62 -2.42
CA TRP A 89 -2.91 -16.76 -3.34
C TRP A 89 -3.51 -16.40 -4.70
N GLY A 90 -3.14 -17.14 -5.74
CA GLY A 90 -3.64 -16.94 -7.12
C GLY A 90 -2.57 -16.51 -8.12
N SER A 91 -3.03 -16.03 -9.28
CA SER A 91 -2.15 -15.57 -10.37
C SER A 91 -1.44 -14.25 -10.01
N THR A 92 -0.34 -13.96 -10.71
CA THR A 92 0.38 -12.68 -10.56
C THR A 92 -0.53 -11.47 -10.82
N LEU A 93 -1.41 -11.57 -11.83
CA LEU A 93 -2.46 -10.58 -12.11
C LEU A 93 -3.38 -10.36 -10.90
N HIS A 94 -3.88 -11.45 -10.30
CA HIS A 94 -4.75 -11.37 -9.13
C HIS A 94 -4.07 -10.68 -7.94
N LYS A 95 -2.80 -11.02 -7.71
CA LYS A 95 -2.00 -10.42 -6.64
C LYS A 95 -1.75 -8.93 -6.90
N LYS A 96 -1.36 -8.55 -8.12
CA LYS A 96 -1.19 -7.15 -8.52
C LYS A 96 -2.47 -6.35 -8.31
N HIS A 97 -3.60 -6.85 -8.80
CA HIS A 97 -4.90 -6.18 -8.64
C HIS A 97 -5.28 -6.04 -7.18
N THR A 98 -5.10 -7.10 -6.39
CA THR A 98 -5.36 -7.06 -4.94
C THR A 98 -4.51 -5.98 -4.26
N MET A 99 -3.21 -5.92 -4.58
CA MET A 99 -2.33 -4.90 -4.01
C MET A 99 -2.68 -3.48 -4.45
N ALA A 100 -3.12 -3.27 -5.68
CA ALA A 100 -3.59 -1.97 -6.14
C ALA A 100 -4.76 -1.45 -5.29
N PHE A 101 -5.73 -2.31 -4.99
CA PHE A 101 -6.86 -1.96 -4.11
C PHE A 101 -6.44 -1.77 -2.65
N VAL A 102 -5.50 -2.57 -2.14
CA VAL A 102 -4.97 -2.42 -0.78
C VAL A 102 -4.25 -1.08 -0.62
N LEU A 103 -3.42 -0.69 -1.59
CA LEU A 103 -2.73 0.60 -1.60
C LEU A 103 -3.72 1.77 -1.66
N LEU A 104 -4.77 1.64 -2.48
CA LEU A 104 -5.84 2.62 -2.57
C LEU A 104 -6.57 2.78 -1.23
N GLN A 105 -6.93 1.66 -0.60
CA GLN A 105 -7.57 1.65 0.72
C GLN A 105 -6.67 2.31 1.77
N LEU A 106 -5.39 1.94 1.83
CA LEU A 106 -4.43 2.51 2.79
C LEU A 106 -4.26 4.02 2.62
N TYR A 107 -4.14 4.47 1.36
CA TYR A 107 -4.06 5.89 1.05
C TYR A 107 -5.29 6.64 1.55
N CYS A 108 -6.49 6.14 1.25
CA CYS A 108 -7.74 6.75 1.69
C CYS A 108 -7.84 6.81 3.23
N GLU A 109 -7.40 5.78 3.95
CA GLU A 109 -7.40 5.79 5.42
C GLU A 109 -6.45 6.85 6.00
N LEU A 110 -5.24 6.94 5.45
CA LEU A 110 -4.24 7.91 5.91
C LEU A 110 -4.64 9.35 5.62
N MET A 111 -5.29 9.57 4.48
CA MET A 111 -5.81 10.89 4.09
C MET A 111 -7.18 11.19 4.73
N GLN A 112 -7.69 10.30 5.59
CA GLN A 112 -8.99 10.43 6.27
C GLN A 112 -10.18 10.56 5.30
N LEU A 113 -10.04 9.97 4.10
CA LEU A 113 -11.07 9.93 3.06
C LEU A 113 -12.02 8.74 3.23
N CYS A 114 -11.60 7.71 3.97
CA CYS A 114 -12.45 6.58 4.35
C CYS A 114 -12.13 6.12 5.78
N PRO A 115 -13.05 5.40 6.45
CA PRO A 115 -12.77 4.84 7.77
C PRO A 115 -11.70 3.75 7.68
N ARG A 116 -10.90 3.63 8.73
CA ARG A 116 -9.96 2.51 8.89
C ARG A 116 -10.73 1.20 8.96
N ILE A 117 -10.40 0.25 8.08
CA ILE A 117 -10.98 -1.09 8.16
C ILE A 117 -10.26 -1.91 9.22
N GLU A 118 -11.01 -2.67 10.01
CA GLU A 118 -10.46 -3.56 11.03
C GLU A 118 -10.86 -5.00 10.73
N CYS A 119 -9.97 -5.94 11.05
CA CYS A 119 -10.38 -7.34 11.09
C CYS A 119 -11.43 -7.52 12.19
N LEU A 120 -12.64 -7.91 11.79
CA LEU A 120 -13.61 -8.48 12.73
C LEU A 120 -12.99 -9.77 13.29
N ARG A 121 -12.66 -9.76 14.59
CA ARG A 121 -12.17 -10.92 15.33
C ARG A 121 -13.28 -11.94 15.57
#